data_AF-C5B7C0-F1
#
_entry.id   AF-C5B7C0-F1
#
_cell.length_a   1.000
_cell.length_b   1.000
_cell.length_c   1.000
_cell.angle_alpha   90.00
_cell.angle_beta   90.00
_cell.angle_gamma   90.00
#
_symmetry.space_group_name_H-M   'P 1'
#
loop_
_entity.id
_entity.type
_entity.pdbx_description
1 polymer ?
#
loop_
_entity_poly.entity_id
_entity_poly.type
_entity_poly.pdbx_seq_one_letter_code
_entity_poly.pdbx_strand_id
1 'polypeptide(L)'
;MTEQRDKGPARRRFLRDAVRGAGGLAAVALLLGLQQKQSQARDGLALRPPGALADGRFEAACIRCGQCVQACPYDTLKLATLLSSSSAGTPYFIARQTPCEMCDDIPCVAACPSGALDPALTHIDDARMGLAVLLDHENCLNWQGLRCDVCYRVCPAIDSAITLELHRNERTGKHARFLPTVHSDHCTGCGKCEQACVLEESAIKVLPLALARGELGHHYRLGWVEKQKAGHSLVPSDTQLPIRLPQGGE
;
A
#
# COMPACT_ATOMS: atom_id res chain seq x y z
N MET A 1 10.34 55.79 59.07
CA MET A 1 10.60 55.81 57.61
C MET A 1 10.44 54.39 57.10
N THR A 2 9.30 54.10 56.47
CA THR A 2 9.09 52.80 55.81
C THR A 2 8.54 53.13 54.43
N GLU A 3 9.42 53.25 53.44
CA GLU A 3 9.03 53.41 52.05
C GLU A 3 8.30 52.15 51.58
N GLN A 4 6.98 52.25 51.41
CA GLN A 4 6.22 51.25 50.67
C GLN A 4 6.55 51.40 49.18
N ARG A 5 7.54 50.62 48.74
CA ARG A 5 7.90 50.50 47.33
C ARG A 5 6.76 49.80 46.59
N ASP A 6 6.00 50.55 45.79
CA ASP A 6 4.87 50.04 45.03
C ASP A 6 5.33 49.00 43.98
N LYS A 7 5.20 47.72 44.32
CA LYS A 7 5.57 46.57 43.46
C LYS A 7 4.46 46.18 42.47
N GLY A 8 3.33 46.91 42.44
CA GLY A 8 2.17 46.60 41.60
C GLY A 8 2.47 46.50 40.10
N PRO A 9 3.23 47.44 39.49
CA PRO A 9 3.54 47.40 38.06
C PRO A 9 4.51 46.27 37.68
N ALA A 10 5.51 45.98 38.52
CA ALA A 10 6.55 44.99 38.25
C ALA A 10 6.02 43.54 38.32
N ARG A 11 5.16 43.24 39.30
CA ARG A 11 4.55 41.90 39.45
C ARG A 11 3.58 41.58 38.31
N ARG A 12 2.79 42.58 37.87
CA ARG A 12 1.87 42.44 36.72
C ARG A 12 2.63 42.20 35.42
N ARG A 13 3.76 42.89 35.22
CA ARG A 13 4.62 42.72 34.04
C ARG A 13 5.23 41.31 34.00
N PHE A 14 5.78 40.84 35.11
CA PHE A 14 6.32 39.48 35.24
C PHE A 14 5.28 38.39 34.94
N LEU A 15 4.08 38.48 35.50
CA LEU A 15 3.00 37.51 35.22
C LEU A 15 2.59 37.53 33.75
N ARG A 16 2.53 38.71 33.12
CA ARG A 16 2.18 38.86 31.71
C ARG A 16 3.25 38.28 30.80
N ASP A 17 4.52 38.46 31.14
CA ASP A 17 5.65 37.92 30.39
C ASP A 17 5.75 36.39 30.57
N ALA A 18 5.47 35.87 31.76
CA ALA A 18 5.38 34.42 32.01
C ALA A 18 4.24 33.77 31.23
N VAL A 19 3.05 34.37 31.20
CA VAL A 19 1.91 33.87 30.40
C VAL A 19 2.23 33.90 28.92
N ARG A 20 2.89 34.96 28.42
CA ARG A 20 3.33 35.05 27.02
C ARG A 20 4.40 34.02 26.68
N GLY A 21 5.37 33.81 27.55
CA GLY A 21 6.41 32.80 27.38
C GLY A 21 5.85 31.39 27.36
N ALA A 22 4.98 31.06 28.33
CA ALA A 22 4.32 29.76 28.41
C ALA A 22 3.37 29.54 27.21
N GLY A 23 2.59 30.56 26.83
CA GLY A 23 1.71 30.48 25.65
C GLY A 23 2.48 30.31 24.34
N GLY A 24 3.61 31.01 24.19
CA GLY A 24 4.50 30.87 23.04
C GLY A 24 5.12 29.48 22.95
N LEU A 25 5.64 28.95 24.06
CA LEU A 25 6.19 27.59 24.11
C LEU A 25 5.13 26.52 23.85
N ALA A 26 3.92 26.68 24.39
CA ALA A 26 2.81 25.76 24.13
C ALA A 26 2.40 25.76 22.66
N ALA A 27 2.32 26.93 22.02
CA ALA A 27 2.01 27.04 20.60
C ALA A 27 3.10 26.41 19.72
N VAL A 28 4.38 26.63 20.03
CA VAL A 28 5.50 26.01 19.34
C VAL A 28 5.51 24.49 19.54
N ALA A 29 5.26 24.01 20.76
CA ALA A 29 5.16 22.58 21.06
C ALA A 29 3.99 21.91 20.31
N LEU A 30 2.85 22.59 20.19
CA LEU A 30 1.71 22.13 19.38
C LEU A 30 2.05 22.07 17.89
N LEU A 31 2.69 23.11 17.34
CA LEU A 31 3.09 23.17 15.94
C LEU A 31 4.11 22.06 15.60
N LEU A 32 5.17 21.92 16.41
CA LEU A 32 6.18 20.89 16.23
C LEU A 32 5.60 19.48 16.47
N GLY A 33 4.70 19.32 17.44
CA GLY A 33 4.02 18.06 17.73
C GLY A 33 3.13 17.60 16.58
N LEU A 34 2.43 18.52 15.90
CA LEU A 34 1.67 18.22 14.69
C LEU A 34 2.58 17.82 13.52
N GLN A 35 3.69 18.53 13.31
CA GLN A 35 4.67 18.19 12.27
C GLN A 35 5.33 16.83 12.51
N GLN A 36 5.65 16.47 13.75
CA GLN A 36 6.30 15.21 14.10
C GLN A 36 5.39 13.99 13.92
N LYS A 37 4.08 14.12 14.21
CA LYS A 37 3.12 13.06 13.87
C LYS A 37 2.96 12.90 12.35
N GLN A 38 3.05 14.00 11.61
CA GLN A 38 2.94 13.97 10.16
C GLN A 38 4.16 13.33 9.47
N SER A 39 5.37 13.47 10.03
CA SER A 39 6.56 12.79 9.50
C SER A 39 6.52 11.28 9.73
N GLN A 40 6.00 10.84 10.88
CA GLN A 40 5.75 9.42 11.18
C GLN A 40 4.66 8.81 10.28
N ALA A 41 3.72 9.63 9.80
CA ALA A 41 2.66 9.21 8.88
C ALA A 41 3.10 9.18 7.41
N ARG A 42 4.37 9.44 7.07
CA ARG A 42 4.86 9.42 5.69
C ARG A 42 4.97 8.03 5.07
N ASP A 43 4.87 6.97 5.88
CA ASP A 43 4.84 5.59 5.39
C ASP A 43 3.41 5.11 5.14
N GLY A 44 2.86 5.55 4.00
CA GLY A 44 2.72 4.61 2.88
C GLY A 44 1.68 3.51 2.96
N LEU A 45 0.50 3.73 3.57
CA LEU A 45 -0.66 2.82 3.38
C LEU A 45 -1.68 3.35 2.37
N ALA A 46 -1.58 4.60 1.97
CA ALA A 46 -2.53 5.21 1.05
C ALA A 46 -2.27 4.75 -0.39
N LEU A 47 -3.27 4.11 -1.00
CA LEU A 47 -3.21 3.69 -2.39
C LEU A 47 -3.33 4.90 -3.31
N ARG A 48 -2.51 4.90 -4.36
CA ARG A 48 -2.43 6.00 -5.33
C ARG A 48 -3.27 5.70 -6.57
N PRO A 49 -3.73 6.73 -7.31
CA PRO A 49 -4.49 6.52 -8.53
C PRO A 49 -3.72 5.69 -9.59
N PRO A 50 -4.42 5.15 -10.61
CA PRO A 50 -3.79 4.54 -11.78
C PRO A 50 -2.73 5.46 -12.38
N GLY A 51 -1.60 4.87 -12.80
CA GLY A 51 -0.50 5.59 -13.44
C GLY A 51 0.39 6.40 -12.50
N ALA A 52 0.18 6.37 -11.18
CA ALA A 52 1.06 7.08 -10.25
C ALA A 52 2.52 6.61 -10.37
N LEU A 53 3.44 7.57 -10.53
CA LEU A 53 4.87 7.27 -10.61
C LEU A 53 5.40 6.63 -9.31
N ALA A 54 6.27 5.64 -9.46
CA ALA A 54 6.87 4.92 -8.33
C ALA A 54 7.94 5.75 -7.57
N ASP A 55 8.45 5.17 -6.48
CA ASP A 55 9.64 5.64 -5.74
C ASP A 55 9.60 7.09 -5.27
N GLY A 56 8.43 7.56 -4.86
CA GLY A 56 8.23 8.94 -4.37
C GLY A 56 8.24 10.02 -5.46
N ARG A 57 8.43 9.63 -6.74
CA ARG A 57 8.43 10.57 -7.87
C ARG A 57 7.06 11.18 -8.09
N PHE A 58 6.00 10.46 -7.73
CA PHE A 58 4.64 10.96 -7.76
C PHE A 58 4.47 12.23 -6.91
N GLU A 59 4.96 12.24 -5.68
CA GLU A 59 4.85 13.37 -4.74
C GLU A 59 5.62 14.60 -5.22
N ALA A 60 6.75 14.37 -5.90
CA ALA A 60 7.57 15.42 -6.49
C ALA A 60 6.90 16.04 -7.73
N ALA A 61 6.25 15.23 -8.56
CA ALA A 61 5.58 15.68 -9.78
C ALA A 61 4.16 16.24 -9.53
N CYS A 62 3.49 15.82 -8.46
CA CYS A 62 2.11 16.21 -8.18
C CYS A 62 2.01 17.69 -7.76
N ILE A 63 1.38 18.51 -8.60
CA ILE A 63 1.10 19.92 -8.31
C ILE A 63 -0.13 20.14 -7.43
N ARG A 64 -0.77 19.06 -6.94
CA ARG A 64 -1.93 19.11 -6.01
C ARG A 64 -3.13 19.89 -6.56
N CYS A 65 -3.35 19.86 -7.88
CA CYS A 65 -4.44 20.59 -8.53
C CYS A 65 -5.83 19.96 -8.35
N GLY A 66 -5.91 18.67 -7.96
CA GLY A 66 -7.17 17.96 -7.76
C GLY A 66 -7.96 17.58 -9.02
N GLN A 67 -7.43 17.84 -10.22
CA GLN A 67 -8.13 17.54 -11.49
C GLN A 67 -8.42 16.05 -11.67
N CYS A 68 -7.49 15.17 -11.29
CA CYS A 68 -7.72 13.72 -11.29
C CYS A 68 -8.87 13.28 -10.38
N VAL A 69 -9.10 13.98 -9.26
CA VAL A 69 -10.21 13.68 -8.33
C VAL A 69 -11.54 14.09 -8.96
N GLN A 70 -11.60 15.27 -9.58
CA GLN A 70 -12.80 15.74 -10.28
C GLN A 70 -13.14 14.90 -11.52
N ALA A 71 -12.12 14.38 -12.20
CA ALA A 71 -12.29 13.54 -13.37
C ALA A 71 -12.69 12.09 -13.04
N CYS A 72 -12.63 11.68 -11.76
CA CYS A 72 -13.01 10.32 -11.36
C CYS A 72 -14.54 10.20 -11.25
N PRO A 73 -15.20 9.39 -12.10
CA PRO A 73 -16.67 9.34 -12.13
C PRO A 73 -17.30 8.60 -10.94
N TYR A 74 -16.50 7.91 -10.12
CA TYR A 74 -16.97 7.04 -9.03
C TYR A 74 -16.62 7.54 -7.63
N ASP A 75 -16.11 8.78 -7.51
CA ASP A 75 -15.67 9.37 -6.23
C ASP A 75 -14.66 8.49 -5.45
N THR A 76 -13.94 7.61 -6.16
CA THR A 76 -12.89 6.74 -5.59
C THR A 76 -11.77 7.59 -4.99
N LEU A 77 -11.35 8.63 -5.72
CA LEU A 77 -10.20 9.43 -5.35
C LEU A 77 -10.59 10.55 -4.37
N LYS A 78 -9.77 10.75 -3.35
CA LYS A 78 -9.91 11.81 -2.35
C LYS A 78 -8.60 12.58 -2.21
N LEU A 79 -8.67 13.85 -1.84
CA LEU A 79 -7.48 14.64 -1.55
C LEU A 79 -7.04 14.42 -0.10
N ALA A 80 -5.75 14.15 0.08
CA ALA A 80 -5.12 14.02 1.39
C ALA A 80 -5.21 15.35 2.15
N THR A 81 -5.68 15.29 3.38
CA THR A 81 -5.67 16.43 4.30
C THR A 81 -4.33 16.54 5.02
N LEU A 82 -4.14 17.62 5.78
CA LEU A 82 -2.95 17.76 6.64
C LEU A 82 -2.84 16.66 7.71
N LEU A 83 -3.97 16.03 8.06
CA LEU A 83 -4.05 14.95 9.05
C LEU A 83 -4.03 13.55 8.42
N SER A 84 -3.98 13.45 7.10
CA SER A 84 -3.95 12.17 6.39
C SER A 84 -2.57 11.52 6.46
N SER A 85 -2.53 10.19 6.31
CA SER A 85 -1.29 9.38 6.22
C SER A 85 -0.57 9.46 4.87
N SER A 86 -0.98 10.39 4.02
CA SER A 86 -0.39 10.65 2.73
C SER A 86 -0.02 12.12 2.63
N SER A 87 0.91 12.42 1.71
CA SER A 87 1.35 13.79 1.46
C SER A 87 0.15 14.71 1.23
N ALA A 88 -0.01 15.73 2.06
CA ALA A 88 -1.17 16.62 2.00
C ALA A 88 -1.38 17.20 0.58
N GLY A 89 -2.63 17.27 0.16
CA GLY A 89 -3.06 17.70 -1.17
C GLY A 89 -2.85 16.68 -2.29
N THR A 90 -2.30 15.50 -2.00
CA THR A 90 -2.16 14.45 -3.02
C THR A 90 -3.40 13.54 -3.09
N PRO A 91 -3.78 13.05 -4.27
CA PRO A 91 -4.88 12.10 -4.42
C PRO A 91 -4.51 10.72 -3.85
N TYR A 92 -5.49 10.08 -3.23
CA TYR A 92 -5.43 8.71 -2.74
C TYR A 92 -6.82 8.07 -2.76
N PHE A 93 -6.89 6.76 -2.58
CA PHE A 93 -8.16 6.07 -2.31
C PHE A 93 -8.00 5.03 -1.20
N ILE A 94 -9.14 4.59 -0.66
CA ILE A 94 -9.20 3.55 0.38
C ILE A 94 -9.98 2.38 -0.21
N ALA A 95 -9.25 1.32 -0.56
CA ALA A 95 -9.80 0.14 -1.23
C ALA A 95 -11.04 -0.42 -0.53
N ARG A 96 -11.01 -0.57 0.81
CA ARG A 96 -12.14 -1.05 1.60
C ARG A 96 -13.43 -0.23 1.47
N GLN A 97 -13.34 1.08 1.21
CA GLN A 97 -14.50 1.97 1.13
C GLN A 97 -15.01 2.10 -0.30
N THR A 98 -14.14 2.56 -1.19
CA THR A 98 -14.48 2.85 -2.59
C THR A 98 -13.25 2.45 -3.42
N PRO A 99 -13.25 1.27 -4.05
CA PRO A 99 -12.13 0.80 -4.85
C PRO A 99 -12.08 1.54 -6.20
N CYS A 100 -11.00 1.32 -6.95
CA CYS A 100 -10.92 1.74 -8.34
C CYS A 100 -11.85 0.88 -9.20
N GLU A 101 -12.70 1.54 -9.97
CA GLU A 101 -13.63 0.90 -10.89
C GLU A 101 -13.01 0.47 -12.23
N MET A 102 -11.70 0.66 -12.41
CA MET A 102 -10.95 0.23 -13.61
C MET A 102 -11.54 0.79 -14.92
N CYS A 103 -11.77 2.11 -15.00
CA CYS A 103 -12.27 2.76 -16.21
C CYS A 103 -11.30 2.57 -17.40
N ASP A 104 -11.81 2.10 -18.54
CA ASP A 104 -11.01 1.85 -19.75
C ASP A 104 -10.35 3.10 -20.33
N ASP A 105 -11.00 4.26 -20.19
CA ASP A 105 -10.55 5.56 -20.70
C ASP A 105 -9.62 6.32 -19.73
N ILE A 106 -9.42 5.77 -18.51
CA ILE A 106 -8.51 6.27 -17.47
C ILE A 106 -8.57 7.82 -17.31
N PRO A 107 -9.75 8.40 -17.05
CA PRO A 107 -9.94 9.85 -17.11
C PRO A 107 -9.10 10.60 -16.08
N CYS A 108 -8.76 9.95 -14.97
CA CYS A 108 -7.88 10.51 -13.95
C CYS A 108 -6.45 10.77 -14.45
N VAL A 109 -5.90 9.90 -15.31
CA VAL A 109 -4.57 10.08 -15.93
C VAL A 109 -4.63 11.18 -16.98
N ALA A 110 -5.63 11.13 -17.86
CA ALA A 110 -5.83 12.15 -18.90
C ALA A 110 -5.98 13.57 -18.33
N ALA A 111 -6.61 13.69 -17.16
CA ALA A 111 -6.78 14.95 -16.46
C ALA A 111 -5.54 15.42 -15.66
N CYS A 112 -4.42 14.69 -15.69
CA CYS A 112 -3.22 15.06 -14.93
C CYS A 112 -2.29 15.99 -15.74
N PRO A 113 -2.21 17.30 -15.45
CA PRO A 113 -1.44 18.23 -16.26
C PRO A 113 0.07 18.16 -15.99
N SER A 114 0.48 17.65 -14.82
CA SER A 114 1.88 17.64 -14.39
C SER A 114 2.62 16.35 -14.76
N GLY A 115 1.94 15.35 -15.32
CA GLY A 115 2.51 14.02 -15.56
C GLY A 115 2.86 13.26 -14.28
N ALA A 116 2.27 13.63 -13.14
CA ALA A 116 2.41 12.84 -11.91
C ALA A 116 1.74 11.47 -12.03
N LEU A 117 0.69 11.40 -12.83
CA LEU A 117 0.15 10.16 -13.37
C LEU A 117 0.70 10.02 -14.79
N ASP A 118 1.30 8.87 -15.08
CA ASP A 118 1.99 8.59 -16.34
C ASP A 118 1.01 8.55 -17.52
N PRO A 119 1.09 9.50 -18.48
CA PRO A 119 0.21 9.51 -19.64
C PRO A 119 0.50 8.36 -20.62
N ALA A 120 1.61 7.64 -20.46
CA ALA A 120 1.88 6.42 -21.22
C ALA A 120 1.00 5.23 -20.79
N LEU A 121 0.31 5.33 -19.65
CA LEU A 121 -0.67 4.32 -19.24
C LEU A 121 -1.93 4.44 -20.11
N THR A 122 -2.01 3.62 -21.17
CA THR A 122 -3.18 3.58 -22.08
C THR A 122 -4.13 2.42 -21.80
N HIS A 123 -3.68 1.39 -21.08
CA HIS A 123 -4.50 0.24 -20.69
C HIS A 123 -4.56 0.14 -19.18
N ILE A 124 -5.77 0.06 -18.63
CA ILE A 124 -5.99 0.10 -17.18
C ILE A 124 -5.43 -1.15 -16.46
N ASP A 125 -5.31 -2.27 -17.16
CA ASP A 125 -4.73 -3.52 -16.65
C ASP A 125 -3.20 -3.42 -16.40
N ASP A 126 -2.54 -2.44 -17.01
CA ASP A 126 -1.12 -2.16 -16.78
C ASP A 126 -0.89 -1.27 -15.55
N ALA A 127 -1.96 -0.77 -14.93
CA ALA A 127 -1.84 0.04 -13.73
C ALA A 127 -1.24 -0.77 -12.57
N ARG A 128 -0.42 -0.12 -11.74
CA ARG A 128 0.17 -0.70 -10.52
C ARG A 128 -0.09 0.21 -9.32
N MET A 129 -1.36 0.31 -8.93
CA MET A 129 -1.81 1.12 -7.78
C MET A 129 -1.41 0.51 -6.43
N GLY A 130 -1.25 -0.82 -6.40
CA GLY A 130 -0.90 -1.61 -5.23
C GLY A 130 -0.91 -3.10 -5.56
N LEU A 131 -0.87 -3.93 -4.53
CA LEU A 131 -0.94 -5.39 -4.64
C LEU A 131 -1.89 -5.91 -3.58
N ALA A 132 -2.84 -6.76 -3.98
CA ALA A 132 -3.70 -7.48 -3.04
C ALA A 132 -2.90 -8.60 -2.36
N VAL A 133 -3.00 -8.69 -1.04
CA VAL A 133 -2.32 -9.69 -0.23
C VAL A 133 -3.33 -10.29 0.73
N LEU A 134 -3.40 -11.62 0.77
CA LEU A 134 -4.13 -12.33 1.80
C LEU A 134 -3.31 -12.27 3.09
N LEU A 135 -3.65 -11.33 3.96
CA LEU A 135 -2.92 -11.08 5.21
C LEU A 135 -3.39 -12.01 6.33
N ASP A 136 -4.68 -12.31 6.35
CA ASP A 136 -5.30 -13.07 7.44
C ASP A 136 -5.77 -14.45 6.96
N HIS A 137 -4.84 -15.40 7.02
CA HIS A 137 -5.11 -16.81 6.75
C HIS A 137 -5.99 -17.45 7.84
N GLU A 138 -6.02 -16.89 9.05
CA GLU A 138 -6.76 -17.46 10.17
C GLU A 138 -8.25 -17.10 10.10
N ASN A 139 -8.62 -15.92 9.61
CA ASN A 139 -10.04 -15.55 9.49
C ASN A 139 -10.62 -15.73 8.09
N CYS A 140 -9.78 -15.95 7.07
CA CYS A 140 -10.27 -16.19 5.71
C CYS A 140 -11.18 -17.44 5.65
N LEU A 141 -12.41 -17.27 5.17
CA LEU A 141 -13.41 -18.34 5.09
C LEU A 141 -12.92 -19.56 4.30
N ASN A 142 -12.18 -19.36 3.20
CA ASN A 142 -11.61 -20.46 2.42
C ASN A 142 -10.54 -21.24 3.16
N TRP A 143 -9.72 -20.55 3.97
CA TRP A 143 -8.73 -21.21 4.82
C TRP A 143 -9.38 -22.01 5.95
N GLN A 144 -10.52 -21.54 6.45
CA GLN A 144 -11.37 -22.28 7.37
C GLN A 144 -12.10 -23.47 6.73
N GLY A 145 -12.05 -23.58 5.40
CA GLY A 145 -12.71 -24.64 4.63
C GLY A 145 -14.19 -24.39 4.35
N LEU A 146 -14.66 -23.16 4.54
CA LEU A 146 -15.94 -22.68 4.04
C LEU A 146 -15.79 -22.28 2.57
N ARG A 147 -16.86 -22.40 1.80
CA ARG A 147 -16.85 -22.05 0.38
C ARG A 147 -17.11 -20.55 0.21
N CYS A 148 -16.08 -19.78 -0.12
CA CYS A 148 -16.18 -18.37 -0.47
C CYS A 148 -15.39 -18.12 -1.78
N ASP A 149 -15.95 -17.41 -2.73
CA ASP A 149 -15.26 -17.07 -3.99
C ASP A 149 -15.46 -15.60 -4.36
N VAL A 150 -15.90 -14.78 -3.41
CA VAL A 150 -16.28 -13.38 -3.64
C VAL A 150 -15.10 -12.54 -4.15
N CYS A 151 -13.94 -12.63 -3.48
CA CYS A 151 -12.74 -11.89 -3.89
C CYS A 151 -12.22 -12.30 -5.28
N TYR A 152 -12.41 -13.56 -5.65
CA TYR A 152 -12.06 -14.10 -6.96
C TYR A 152 -13.03 -13.62 -8.05
N ARG A 153 -14.34 -13.72 -7.81
CA ARG A 153 -15.39 -13.33 -8.78
C ARG A 153 -15.48 -11.83 -9.04
N VAL A 154 -15.16 -11.00 -8.05
CA VAL A 154 -15.19 -9.53 -8.20
C VAL A 154 -13.94 -9.00 -8.91
N CYS A 155 -12.91 -9.82 -9.08
CA CYS A 155 -11.67 -9.40 -9.69
C CYS A 155 -11.86 -9.18 -11.20
N PRO A 156 -11.53 -7.99 -11.74
CA PRO A 156 -11.61 -7.73 -13.18
C PRO A 156 -10.68 -8.62 -14.01
N ALA A 157 -9.53 -8.99 -13.43
CA ALA A 157 -8.53 -9.86 -14.04
C ALA A 157 -8.59 -11.27 -13.42
N ILE A 158 -9.78 -11.88 -13.45
CA ILE A 158 -10.01 -13.24 -12.96
C ILE A 158 -9.08 -14.25 -13.65
N ASP A 159 -8.65 -15.29 -12.93
CA ASP A 159 -7.70 -16.32 -13.38
C ASP A 159 -6.29 -15.83 -13.76
N SER A 160 -6.07 -14.52 -13.81
CA SER A 160 -4.77 -13.91 -14.09
C SER A 160 -4.20 -13.24 -12.84
N ALA A 161 -4.92 -12.30 -12.24
CA ALA A 161 -4.50 -11.61 -11.02
C ALA A 161 -4.83 -12.39 -9.75
N ILE A 162 -5.85 -13.24 -9.78
CA ILE A 162 -6.24 -14.09 -8.64
C ILE A 162 -6.75 -15.44 -9.14
N THR A 163 -6.25 -16.52 -8.53
CA THR A 163 -6.71 -17.90 -8.75
C THR A 163 -7.25 -18.48 -7.45
N LEU A 164 -8.00 -19.58 -7.58
CA LEU A 164 -8.43 -20.40 -6.44
C LEU A 164 -7.67 -21.73 -6.47
N GLU A 165 -6.58 -21.81 -5.71
CA GLU A 165 -5.75 -23.00 -5.63
C GLU A 165 -6.42 -24.09 -4.77
N LEU A 166 -6.44 -25.31 -5.28
CA LEU A 166 -7.09 -26.43 -4.61
C LEU A 166 -6.13 -27.08 -3.61
N HIS A 167 -6.44 -26.97 -2.33
CA HIS A 167 -5.68 -27.60 -1.24
C HIS A 167 -6.50 -28.66 -0.53
N ARG A 168 -5.91 -29.82 -0.27
CA ARG A 168 -6.57 -30.88 0.50
C ARG A 168 -6.73 -30.43 1.95
N ASN A 169 -7.95 -30.53 2.50
CA ASN A 169 -8.19 -30.22 3.91
C ASN A 169 -7.71 -31.37 4.80
N GLU A 170 -6.53 -31.22 5.41
CA GLU A 170 -5.93 -32.24 6.28
C GLU A 170 -6.83 -32.64 7.46
N ARG A 171 -7.60 -31.69 8.02
CA ARG A 171 -8.49 -31.94 9.16
C ARG A 171 -9.63 -32.91 8.84
N THR A 172 -10.20 -32.84 7.63
CA THR A 172 -11.37 -33.68 7.27
C THR A 172 -11.03 -34.77 6.27
N GLY A 173 -9.90 -34.68 5.57
CA GLY A 173 -9.41 -35.64 4.58
C GLY A 173 -10.27 -35.78 3.31
N LYS A 174 -11.48 -35.21 3.29
CA LYS A 174 -12.52 -35.39 2.26
C LYS A 174 -12.87 -34.12 1.49
N HIS A 175 -12.74 -32.94 2.10
CA HIS A 175 -13.06 -31.67 1.46
C HIS A 175 -11.79 -30.98 0.94
N ALA A 176 -11.92 -30.24 -0.16
CA ALA A 176 -10.89 -29.33 -0.61
C ALA A 176 -11.14 -27.92 -0.06
N ARG A 177 -10.06 -27.19 0.18
CA ARG A 177 -10.05 -25.74 0.42
C ARG A 177 -9.70 -25.07 -0.90
N PHE A 178 -10.36 -23.96 -1.21
CA PHE A 178 -10.13 -23.17 -2.41
C PHE A 178 -9.38 -21.90 -2.01
N LEU A 179 -8.07 -21.98 -1.90
CA LEU A 179 -7.27 -20.90 -1.34
C LEU A 179 -7.10 -19.79 -2.38
N PRO A 180 -7.52 -18.54 -2.09
CA PRO A 180 -7.29 -17.45 -3.02
C PRO A 180 -5.81 -17.11 -3.07
N THR A 181 -5.23 -17.14 -4.27
CA THR A 181 -3.82 -16.84 -4.52
C THR A 181 -3.74 -15.67 -5.49
N VAL A 182 -3.11 -14.58 -5.05
CA VAL A 182 -2.93 -13.38 -5.85
C VAL A 182 -1.59 -13.44 -6.59
N HIS A 183 -1.62 -13.15 -7.89
CA HIS A 183 -0.43 -13.11 -8.74
C HIS A 183 -0.01 -11.67 -8.99
N SER A 184 1.18 -11.31 -8.49
CA SER A 184 1.67 -9.93 -8.49
C SER A 184 1.86 -9.32 -9.88
N ASP A 185 2.05 -10.14 -10.89
CA ASP A 185 2.38 -9.67 -12.24
C ASP A 185 1.15 -9.13 -12.98
N HIS A 186 -0.06 -9.58 -12.58
CA HIS A 186 -1.35 -9.16 -13.14
C HIS A 186 -2.20 -8.34 -12.17
N CYS A 187 -1.92 -8.38 -10.87
CA CYS A 187 -2.68 -7.60 -9.90
C CYS A 187 -2.39 -6.10 -10.05
N THR A 188 -3.43 -5.31 -10.35
CA THR A 188 -3.31 -3.86 -10.47
C THR A 188 -3.41 -3.11 -9.14
N GLY A 189 -3.91 -3.79 -8.10
CA GLY A 189 -4.20 -3.15 -6.80
C GLY A 189 -5.48 -2.30 -6.80
N CYS A 190 -6.48 -2.61 -7.64
CA CYS A 190 -7.71 -1.83 -7.74
C CYS A 190 -8.57 -1.82 -6.45
N GLY A 191 -8.42 -2.79 -5.55
CA GLY A 191 -9.13 -2.81 -4.26
C GLY A 191 -10.49 -3.50 -4.26
N LYS A 192 -11.03 -3.91 -5.42
CA LYS A 192 -12.35 -4.57 -5.50
C LYS A 192 -12.47 -5.82 -4.62
N CYS A 193 -11.40 -6.61 -4.51
CA CYS A 193 -11.36 -7.80 -3.65
C CYS A 193 -11.42 -7.48 -2.15
N GLU A 194 -10.80 -6.37 -1.71
CA GLU A 194 -10.83 -5.92 -0.30
C GLU A 194 -12.20 -5.35 0.06
N GLN A 195 -12.79 -4.55 -0.83
CA GLN A 195 -14.14 -4.01 -0.64
C GLN A 195 -15.18 -5.13 -0.57
N ALA A 196 -15.09 -6.12 -1.45
CA ALA A 196 -16.07 -7.20 -1.52
C ALA A 196 -15.89 -8.27 -0.44
N CYS A 197 -14.81 -8.25 0.34
CA CYS A 197 -14.60 -9.24 1.40
C CYS A 197 -15.76 -9.17 2.41
N VAL A 198 -16.43 -10.31 2.62
CA VAL A 198 -17.65 -10.42 3.44
C VAL A 198 -17.40 -10.35 4.95
N LEU A 199 -16.14 -10.38 5.38
CA LEU A 199 -15.76 -10.21 6.78
C LEU A 199 -15.90 -8.75 7.19
N GLU A 200 -16.12 -8.47 8.47
CA GLU A 200 -16.16 -7.09 9.01
C GLU A 200 -14.82 -6.39 8.76
N GLU A 201 -13.73 -7.05 9.14
CA GLU A 201 -12.36 -6.69 8.79
C GLU A 201 -11.85 -7.60 7.66
N SER A 202 -11.40 -7.00 6.56
CA SER A 202 -11.04 -7.77 5.37
C SER A 202 -9.78 -8.63 5.60
N ALA A 203 -9.87 -9.92 5.27
CA ALA A 203 -8.71 -10.83 5.29
C ALA A 203 -7.72 -10.58 4.14
N ILE A 204 -8.21 -10.09 3.01
CA ILE A 204 -7.42 -9.69 1.85
C ILE A 204 -7.35 -8.16 1.81
N LYS A 205 -6.15 -7.59 1.84
CA LYS A 205 -5.95 -6.13 1.83
C LYS A 205 -5.05 -5.74 0.67
N VAL A 206 -5.28 -4.57 0.12
CA VAL A 206 -4.44 -3.99 -0.91
C VAL A 206 -3.45 -3.05 -0.25
N LEU A 207 -2.17 -3.31 -0.49
CA LEU A 207 -1.06 -2.55 0.06
C LEU A 207 -0.26 -1.94 -1.09
N PRO A 208 0.44 -0.80 -0.87
CA PRO A 208 1.41 -0.32 -1.85
C PRO A 208 2.45 -1.37 -2.18
N LEU A 209 2.85 -1.43 -3.46
CA LEU A 209 3.68 -2.51 -3.99
C LEU A 209 4.99 -2.70 -3.20
N ALA A 210 5.63 -1.60 -2.78
CA ALA A 210 6.85 -1.62 -2.00
C ALA A 210 6.71 -2.26 -0.60
N LEU A 211 5.50 -2.27 -0.02
CA LEU A 211 5.23 -2.96 1.24
C LEU A 211 4.75 -4.40 1.04
N ALA A 212 4.08 -4.65 -0.08
CA ALA A 212 3.43 -5.93 -0.35
C ALA A 212 4.38 -6.98 -0.94
N ARG A 213 5.34 -6.56 -1.78
CA ARG A 213 6.19 -7.45 -2.57
C ARG A 213 7.64 -7.35 -2.11
N GLY A 214 8.23 -8.49 -1.74
CA GLY A 214 9.67 -8.61 -1.54
C GLY A 214 10.43 -8.72 -2.87
N GLU A 215 11.74 -8.47 -2.83
CA GLU A 215 12.64 -8.64 -3.97
C GLU A 215 13.65 -9.75 -3.68
N LEU A 216 13.92 -10.59 -4.69
CA LEU A 216 14.99 -11.57 -4.62
C LEU A 216 16.34 -10.83 -4.68
N GLY A 217 17.25 -11.10 -3.75
CA GLY A 217 18.57 -10.46 -3.77
C GLY A 217 19.28 -10.69 -5.11
N HIS A 218 19.90 -9.65 -5.68
CA HIS A 218 20.43 -9.66 -7.05
C HIS A 218 21.50 -10.73 -7.34
N HIS A 219 22.03 -11.40 -6.31
CA HIS A 219 22.97 -12.51 -6.43
C HIS A 219 22.29 -13.88 -6.62
N TYR A 220 21.01 -14.00 -6.27
CA TYR A 220 20.24 -15.22 -6.55
C TYR A 220 19.78 -15.21 -8.00
N ARG A 221 20.24 -16.22 -8.75
CA ARG A 221 19.86 -16.43 -10.15
C ARG A 221 19.05 -17.71 -10.25
N LEU A 222 17.85 -17.61 -10.81
CA LEU A 222 16.99 -18.76 -11.05
C LEU A 222 17.49 -19.47 -12.32
N GLY A 223 18.01 -20.69 -12.16
CA GLY A 223 18.66 -21.41 -13.26
C GLY A 223 17.79 -21.59 -14.51
N TRP A 224 16.47 -21.73 -14.35
CA TRP A 224 15.55 -21.83 -15.49
C TRP A 224 15.35 -20.50 -16.22
N VAL A 225 15.33 -19.37 -15.52
CA VAL A 225 15.25 -18.03 -16.13
C VAL A 225 16.52 -17.73 -16.90
N GLU A 226 17.68 -18.00 -16.30
CA GLU A 226 18.96 -17.77 -16.96
C GLU A 226 19.19 -18.72 -18.14
N LYS A 227 18.71 -19.97 -18.04
CA LYS A 227 18.69 -20.90 -19.17
C LYS A 227 17.84 -20.38 -20.33
N GLN A 228 16.66 -19.83 -20.06
CA GLN A 228 15.82 -19.23 -21.11
C GLN A 228 16.52 -18.05 -21.78
N LYS A 229 17.19 -17.18 -21.01
CA LYS A 229 17.96 -16.04 -21.56
C LYS A 229 19.16 -16.49 -22.41
N ALA A 230 19.89 -17.50 -21.95
CA ALA A 230 21.10 -17.97 -22.62
C ALA A 230 20.82 -18.99 -23.74
N GLY A 231 19.61 -19.54 -23.83
CA GLY A 231 19.25 -20.63 -24.74
C GLY A 231 19.82 -22.00 -24.36
N HIS A 232 20.61 -22.09 -23.29
CA HIS A 232 21.23 -23.32 -22.80
C HIS A 232 21.44 -23.24 -21.28
N SER A 233 21.64 -24.40 -20.62
CA SER A 233 21.87 -24.42 -19.17
C SER A 233 23.21 -23.75 -18.83
N LEU A 234 23.22 -22.80 -17.90
CA LEU A 234 24.45 -22.19 -17.40
C LEU A 234 25.27 -23.14 -16.53
N VAL A 235 24.63 -24.19 -15.99
CA VAL A 235 25.30 -25.25 -15.23
C VAL A 235 25.47 -26.46 -16.15
N PRO A 236 26.68 -27.02 -16.30
CA PRO A 236 26.90 -28.24 -17.07
C PRO A 236 26.06 -29.40 -16.52
N SER A 237 25.37 -30.12 -17.40
CA SER A 237 24.50 -31.26 -17.06
C SER A 237 25.24 -32.41 -16.36
N ASP A 238 26.55 -32.45 -16.47
CA ASP A 238 27.48 -33.46 -15.98
C ASP A 238 28.23 -33.03 -14.70
N THR A 239 27.82 -31.94 -14.06
CA THR A 239 28.44 -31.48 -12.81
C THR A 239 28.20 -32.48 -11.67
N GLN A 240 29.20 -33.27 -11.31
CA GLN A 240 29.15 -34.12 -10.11
C GLN A 240 29.37 -33.26 -8.86
N LEU A 241 28.30 -33.07 -8.08
CA LEU A 241 28.39 -32.45 -6.77
C LEU A 241 28.79 -33.50 -5.73
N PRO A 242 29.73 -33.20 -4.81
CA PRO A 242 30.12 -34.14 -3.77
C PRO A 242 28.92 -34.45 -2.87
N ILE A 243 28.54 -35.72 -2.80
CA ILE A 243 27.49 -36.19 -1.89
C ILE A 243 28.06 -36.17 -0.47
N ARG A 244 27.60 -35.25 0.37
CA ARG A 244 27.88 -35.31 1.81
C ARG A 244 26.88 -36.26 2.45
N LEU A 245 27.34 -37.46 2.79
CA LEU A 245 26.59 -38.37 3.65
C LEU A 245 26.50 -37.76 5.06
N PRO A 246 25.31 -37.69 5.69
CA PRO A 246 25.23 -37.33 7.10
C PRO A 246 26.05 -38.33 7.91
N GLN A 247 26.88 -37.83 8.83
CA GLN A 247 27.72 -38.69 9.67
C GLN A 247 26.82 -39.64 10.48
N GLY A 248 26.84 -40.94 10.16
CA GLY A 248 26.15 -41.98 10.93
C GLY A 248 25.07 -42.80 10.20
N GLY A 249 24.93 -42.69 8.87
CA GLY A 249 24.12 -43.64 8.10
C GLY A 249 24.99 -44.76 7.52
N GLU A 250 24.88 -45.97 8.07
CA GLU A 250 25.28 -47.22 7.38
C GLU A 250 24.31 -47.55 6.24
#